data_AF-A0A7Y2CRS3-F1
#
_entry.id   AF-A0A7Y2CRS3-F1
#
_cell.length_a   1.000
_cell.length_b   1.000
_cell.length_c   1.000
_cell.angle_alpha   90.00
_cell.angle_beta   90.00
_cell.angle_gamma   90.00
#
_symmetry.space_group_name_H-M   'P 1'
#
loop_
_entity.id
_entity.type
_entity.pdbx_description
1 polymer ?
#
loop_
_entity_poly.entity_id
_entity_poly.type
_entity_poly.pdbx_seq_one_letter_code
_entity_poly.pdbx_strand_id
1 'polypeptide(L)' 'MTDTHQTDPLAESFDYEGSIHRIEEIAALLEDHDTKLEDALKLYEEGVSIARSCMQRLRDAELRIAELRLEDTDSSD' A
#
# COMPACT_ATOMS: atom_id res chain seq x y z
N MET A 1 20.06 -21.90 21.13
CA MET A 1 20.69 -20.71 20.53
C MET A 1 19.66 -20.16 19.59
N THR A 2 19.13 -18.98 19.89
CA THR A 2 17.99 -18.38 19.20
C THR A 2 18.39 -18.05 17.77
N ASP A 3 17.88 -18.86 16.83
CA ASP A 3 17.98 -18.62 15.40
C ASP A 3 17.25 -17.30 15.11
N THR A 4 18.03 -16.33 14.66
CA THR A 4 17.67 -14.95 14.40
C THR A 4 16.43 -14.92 13.50
N HIS A 5 15.28 -14.57 14.08
CA HIS A 5 14.14 -14.08 13.30
C HIS A 5 14.59 -12.77 12.64
N GLN A 6 15.07 -12.87 11.41
CA GLN A 6 15.16 -11.74 10.49
C GLN A 6 13.71 -11.31 10.22
N THR A 7 13.21 -10.37 11.02
CA THR A 7 11.90 -9.76 10.81
C THR A 7 11.92 -9.02 9.48
N ASP A 8 11.12 -9.49 8.53
CA ASP A 8 10.92 -8.82 7.24
C ASP A 8 10.43 -7.38 7.50
N PRO A 9 11.16 -6.33 7.07
CA PRO A 9 10.76 -4.94 7.27
C PRO A 9 9.45 -4.56 6.53
N LEU A 10 8.95 -5.42 5.63
CA LEU A 10 7.62 -5.26 5.03
C LEU A 10 6.48 -5.86 5.89
N ALA A 11 6.79 -6.57 6.98
CA ALA A 11 5.80 -7.24 7.81
C ALA A 11 5.05 -6.30 8.78
N GLU A 12 5.57 -5.11 9.06
CA GLU A 12 4.88 -4.13 9.92
C GLU A 12 4.07 -3.08 9.12
N SER A 13 2.75 -3.20 9.32
CA SER A 13 1.73 -2.15 9.55
C SER A 13 1.09 -1.34 8.42
N PHE A 14 1.16 -1.75 7.14
CA PHE A 14 0.27 -1.20 6.10
C PHE A 14 -0.78 -2.23 5.69
N ASP A 15 -2.05 -1.95 6.00
CA ASP A 15 -3.18 -2.79 5.56
C ASP A 15 -3.54 -2.48 4.11
N TYR A 16 -2.88 -3.19 3.19
CA TYR A 16 -3.09 -3.03 1.75
C TYR A 16 -4.49 -3.49 1.32
N GLU A 17 -4.93 -4.65 1.81
CA GLU A 17 -6.25 -5.20 1.43
C GLU A 17 -7.37 -4.30 1.94
N GLY A 18 -7.30 -3.83 3.19
CA GLY A 18 -8.26 -2.88 3.74
C GLY A 18 -8.25 -1.54 3.00
N SER A 19 -7.08 -1.07 2.58
CA SER A 19 -6.95 0.15 1.76
C SER A 19 -7.63 0.01 0.40
N ILE A 20 -7.49 -1.12 -0.28
CA ILE A 20 -8.18 -1.39 -1.55
C ILE A 20 -9.69 -1.48 -1.35
N HIS A 21 -10.14 -2.23 -0.33
CA HIS A 21 -11.56 -2.31 0.01
C HIS A 21 -12.16 -0.93 0.28
N ARG A 22 -11.43 -0.07 1.00
CA ARG A 22 -11.88 1.29 1.26
C ARG A 22 -11.99 2.15 -0.01
N ILE A 23 -11.08 1.98 -0.98
CA ILE A 23 -11.20 2.66 -2.28
C ILE A 23 -12.45 2.20 -3.03
N GLU A 24 -12.77 0.91 -3.00
CA GLU A 24 -13.98 0.37 -3.63
C GLU A 24 -15.26 0.95 -2.99
N GLU A 25 -15.29 1.05 -1.65
CA GLU A 25 -16.38 1.72 -0.92
C GLU A 25 -16.51 3.20 -1.30
N ILE A 26 -15.39 3.92 -1.37
CA ILE A 26 -15.37 5.34 -1.75
C ILE A 26 -15.91 5.50 -3.18
N ALA A 27 -15.50 4.65 -4.12
CA ALA A 27 -16.00 4.68 -5.49
C ALA A 27 -17.52 4.46 -5.54
N ALA A 28 -18.03 3.46 -4.80
CA ALA A 28 -19.47 3.21 -4.72
C ALA A 28 -20.25 4.40 -4.13
N LEU A 29 -19.71 5.04 -3.08
CA LEU A 29 -20.33 6.23 -2.48
C LEU A 29 -20.31 7.45 -3.41
N LEU A 30 -19.26 7.62 -4.21
CA LEU A 30 -19.17 8.72 -5.19
C LEU A 30 -20.13 8.54 -6.37
N GLU A 31 -20.52 7.30 -6.69
CA GLU A 31 -21.52 6.98 -7.72
C GLU A 31 -22.96 7.14 -7.21
N ASP A 32 -23.17 7.20 -5.89
CA ASP A 32 -24.49 7.40 -5.29
C ASP A 32 -24.99 8.84 -5.50
N HIS A 33 -26.21 8.96 -6.04
CA HIS A 33 -26.87 10.23 -6.31
C HIS A 33 -27.28 11.00 -5.03
N ASP A 34 -27.37 10.32 -3.88
CA ASP A 34 -27.68 10.95 -2.59
C ASP A 34 -26.43 11.53 -1.91
N THR A 35 -25.24 11.29 -2.45
CA THR A 35 -23.99 11.85 -1.93
C THR A 35 -23.92 13.35 -2.15
N LYS A 36 -23.89 14.09 -1.04
CA LYS A 36 -23.79 15.56 -1.07
C LYS A 36 -22.41 15.99 -1.56
N LEU A 37 -22.35 17.15 -2.21
CA LEU A 37 -21.10 17.70 -2.74
C LEU A 37 -19.96 17.80 -1.71
N GLU A 38 -20.27 18.25 -0.49
CA GLU A 38 -19.27 18.37 0.59
C GLU A 38 -18.72 16.99 1.01
N ASP A 39 -19.56 15.97 1.00
CA ASP A 39 -19.15 14.61 1.34
C ASP A 39 -18.38 13.95 0.18
N ALA A 40 -18.79 14.22 -1.07
CA ALA A 40 -18.06 13.81 -2.27
C ALA A 40 -16.61 14.35 -2.28
N LEU A 41 -16.42 15.62 -1.88
CA LEU A 41 -15.08 16.20 -1.78
C LEU A 41 -14.22 15.48 -0.74
N LYS A 42 -14.76 15.18 0.44
CA LYS A 42 -14.03 14.44 1.49
C LYS A 42 -13.68 13.02 1.05
N LEU A 43 -14.63 12.31 0.44
CA LEU A 43 -14.44 10.97 -0.10
C LEU A 43 -13.35 10.94 -1.17
N TYR A 44 -13.33 11.94 -2.06
CA TYR A 44 -12.29 12.07 -3.07
C TYR A 44 -10.91 12.31 -2.45
N GLU A 45 -10.80 13.24 -1.49
CA GLU A 45 -9.55 13.50 -0.78
C GLU A 45 -9.02 12.26 -0.05
N GLU A 46 -9.92 11.53 0.61
CA GLU A 46 -9.60 10.25 1.26
C GLU A 46 -9.08 9.23 0.25
N GLY A 47 -9.80 9.02 -0.86
CA GLY A 47 -9.42 8.07 -1.90
C GLY A 47 -8.05 8.39 -2.53
N VAL A 48 -7.78 9.67 -2.78
CA VAL A 48 -6.47 10.12 -3.28
C VAL A 48 -5.35 9.84 -2.26
N SER A 49 -5.62 10.07 -0.97
CA SER A 49 -4.66 9.78 0.09
C SER A 49 -4.31 8.29 0.15
N ILE A 50 -5.33 7.42 0.17
CA ILE A 50 -5.16 5.96 0.20
C ILE A 50 -4.38 5.48 -1.02
N ALA A 51 -4.75 5.94 -2.23
CA ALA A 51 -4.09 5.55 -3.46
C ALA A 51 -2.59 5.93 -3.44
N ARG A 52 -2.24 7.10 -2.90
CA ARG A 52 -0.85 7.53 -2.74
C ARG A 52 -0.07 6.61 -1.82
N SER A 53 -0.65 6.23 -0.68
CA SER A 53 -0.03 5.30 0.27
C SER A 53 0.20 3.93 -0.35
N CYS A 54 -0.79 3.37 -1.07
CA CYS A 54 -0.64 2.11 -1.79
C CYS A 54 0.51 2.18 -2.80
N MET A 55 0.56 3.23 -3.63
CA MET A 55 1.64 3.40 -4.61
C MET A 55 3.01 3.52 -3.96
N GLN A 56 3.11 4.19 -2.81
CA GLN A 56 4.37 4.28 -2.07
C GLN A 56 4.82 2.91 -1.57
N ARG A 57 3.90 2.12 -0.99
CA ARG A 57 4.23 0.78 -0.49
C ARG A 57 4.68 -0.16 -1.62
N LEU A 58 4.04 -0.08 -2.78
CA LEU A 58 4.45 -0.85 -3.96
C LEU A 58 5.87 -0.48 -4.41
N ARG A 59 6.19 0.82 -4.46
CA ARG A 59 7.56 1.27 -4.79
C ARG A 59 8.59 0.77 -3.79
N ASP A 60 8.29 0.83 -2.50
CA ASP A 60 9.19 0.35 -1.45
C ASP A 60 9.42 -1.18 -1.57
N ALA A 61 8.37 -1.93 -1.89
CA ALA A 61 8.47 -3.37 -2.15
C ALA A 61 9.30 -3.68 -3.42
N GLU A 62 9.08 -2.94 -4.51
CA GLU A 62 9.88 -3.07 -5.74
C GLU A 62 11.36 -2.78 -5.50
N LEU A 63 11.68 -1.73 -4.74
CA LEU A 63 13.05 -1.39 -4.36
C LEU A 63 13.68 -2.51 -3.55
N ARG A 64 12.96 -3.06 -2.57
CA ARG A 64 13.47 -4.17 -1.75
C ARG A 64 13.76 -5.41 -2.59
N ILE A 65 12.89 -5.74 -3.55
CA ILE A 65 13.12 -6.84 -4.48
C ILE A 65 14.36 -6.59 -5.33
N ALA A 66 14.59 -5.35 -5.78
CA ALA A 66 15.77 -4.99 -6.56
C ALA A 66 17.07 -5.13 -5.75
N GLU A 67 17.08 -4.70 -4.49
CA GLU A 67 18.22 -4.86 -3.58
C GLU A 67 18.59 -6.34 -3.37
N LEU A 68 17.60 -7.18 -3.06
CA LEU A 68 17.81 -8.61 -2.85
C LEU A 68 18.43 -9.30 -4.09
N ARG A 69 18.00 -8.91 -5.30
CA ARG A 69 18.58 -9.45 -6.55
C ARG A 69 20.05 -9.06 -6.75
N LEU A 70 20.46 -7.89 -6.27
CA LEU A 70 21.85 -7.45 -6.35
C LEU A 70 22.71 -8.24 -5.35
N GLU A 71 22.23 -8.42 -4.11
CA GLU A 71 22.89 -9.22 -3.07
C GLU A 71 23.10 -10.70 -3.50
N ASP A 72 22.13 -11.28 -4.21
CA ASP A 72 22.23 -12.64 -4.77
C ASP A 72 23.28 -12.76 -5.90
N THR A 73 23.55 -11.67 -6.62
CA THR A 73 24.48 -11.67 -7.76
C THR A 73 25.93 -11.50 -7.30
N ASP A 74 26.18 -10.71 -6.25
CA ASP A 74 27.51 -10.48 -5.67
C ASP A 74 28.03 -11.66 -4.82
N SER A 75 27.17 -12.62 -4.49
CA SER A 75 27.50 -13.82 -3.69
C SER A 75 27.81 -15.08 -4.52
N SER A 76 27.77 -14.97 -5.86
CA SER A 76 27.99 -16.09 -6.79
C SER A 76 29.35 -16.06 -7.50
N ASP A 77 30.31 -15.26 -7.03
CA ASP A 77 31.70 -15.21 -7.51
C ASP A 77 32.68 -15.76 -6.45
#